data_AF-A0A4Q2XKF0-F1
#
_entry.id   AF-A0A4Q2XKF0-F1
#
_cell.length_a   1.000
_cell.length_b   1.000
_cell.length_c   1.000
_cell.angle_alpha   90.00
_cell.angle_beta   90.00
_cell.angle_gamma   90.00
#
_symmetry.space_group_name_H-M   'P 1'
#
loop_
_entity.id
_entity.type
_entity.pdbx_description
1 polymer ?
#
loop_
_entity_poly.entity_id
_entity_poly.type
_entity_poly.pdbx_seq_one_letter_code
_entity_poly.pdbx_strand_id
1 'polypeptide(L)'
;MTRLLILLSALNTCLSAQETLRQTNEARLWLQVPAGQPPLGEVTVTSGSATPAPWEKDPAVRERLHDVIFPARWWDWRSMTLSFTPTADGTVDLVLNGPWEQETPGKSFRKEVLWDGISAEGTALANGGFEEGTVGIPDGWRLWYGDYPVADAWPRAGAVPMEGKGCAVAWQNRPLLQTLQLKAGQRVTLKLHAKAVTLPGFVEPKRLGKDTPAHKAVASIKRGVNLGNCWEAPPPYSWGIHYTAEDIDRIADEGFDHIRVPVAWHHNLIDSPE
;
A
#
# COMPACT_ATOMS: atom_id res chain seq x y z
N MET A 1 5.98 31.88 -60.97
CA MET A 1 6.74 32.06 -59.70
C MET A 1 5.81 31.71 -58.55
N THR A 2 5.91 30.48 -58.06
CA THR A 2 4.98 29.85 -57.11
C THR A 2 5.49 30.09 -55.69
N ARG A 3 4.75 30.82 -54.87
CA ARG A 3 5.08 31.01 -53.44
C ARG A 3 4.55 29.81 -52.65
N LEU A 4 5.46 29.04 -52.09
CA LEU A 4 5.21 27.93 -51.18
C LEU A 4 4.81 28.51 -49.81
N LEU A 5 3.57 28.26 -49.36
CA LEU A 5 3.17 28.47 -47.97
C LEU A 5 3.70 27.28 -47.14
N ILE A 6 4.61 27.56 -46.21
CA ILE A 6 4.99 26.59 -45.17
C ILE A 6 3.98 26.74 -44.04
N LEU A 7 3.08 25.76 -43.90
CA LEU A 7 2.26 25.60 -42.71
C LEU A 7 3.15 25.05 -41.59
N LEU A 8 3.48 25.89 -40.59
CA LEU A 8 3.95 25.41 -39.29
C LEU A 8 2.76 24.80 -38.54
N SER A 9 2.68 23.48 -38.51
CA SER A 9 1.82 22.77 -37.57
C SER A 9 2.45 22.87 -36.18
N ALA A 10 1.94 23.78 -35.35
CA ALA A 10 2.25 23.80 -33.93
C ALA A 10 1.57 22.59 -33.27
N LEU A 11 2.35 21.55 -32.98
CA LEU A 11 1.97 20.48 -32.06
C LEU A 11 1.86 21.09 -30.65
N ASN A 12 0.65 21.48 -30.26
CA ASN A 12 0.31 21.72 -28.87
C ASN A 12 0.22 20.37 -28.15
N THR A 13 1.35 19.80 -27.76
CA THR A 13 1.35 18.79 -26.70
C THR A 13 1.06 19.50 -25.40
N CYS A 14 -0.19 19.44 -24.93
CA CYS A 14 -0.48 19.66 -23.51
C CYS A 14 0.37 18.67 -22.72
N LEU A 15 1.43 19.16 -22.06
CA LEU A 15 2.15 18.38 -21.06
C LEU A 15 1.17 18.14 -19.91
N SER A 16 0.58 16.95 -19.83
CA SER A 16 -0.06 16.52 -18.59
C SER A 16 0.99 16.62 -17.49
N ALA A 17 0.71 17.33 -16.40
CA ALA A 17 1.61 17.40 -15.26
C ALA A 17 1.97 15.97 -14.85
N GLN A 18 3.26 15.62 -14.96
CA GLN A 18 3.72 14.26 -14.72
C GLN A 18 3.46 13.89 -13.25
N GLU A 19 2.79 12.78 -13.04
CA GLU A 19 2.42 12.29 -11.71
C GLU A 19 3.68 11.94 -10.93
N THR A 20 3.79 12.43 -9.68
CA THR A 20 4.96 12.14 -8.86
C THR A 20 4.88 10.70 -8.35
N LEU A 21 5.82 9.86 -8.79
CA LEU A 21 5.84 8.45 -8.43
C LEU A 21 6.28 8.26 -6.97
N ARG A 22 5.65 7.34 -6.25
CA ARG A 22 6.08 6.95 -4.90
C ARG A 22 5.86 5.45 -4.70
N GLN A 23 6.85 4.80 -4.12
CA GLN A 23 6.73 3.41 -3.71
C GLN A 23 5.67 3.27 -2.61
N THR A 24 4.86 2.21 -2.66
CA THR A 24 3.93 1.88 -1.58
C THR A 24 4.44 0.74 -0.69
N ASN A 25 3.98 0.71 0.55
CA ASN A 25 4.14 -0.36 1.54
C ASN A 25 2.80 -1.03 1.91
N GLU A 26 1.73 -0.67 1.22
CA GLU A 26 0.39 -1.19 1.43
C GLU A 26 -0.36 -1.30 0.11
N ALA A 27 -1.30 -2.24 0.07
CA ALA A 27 -2.31 -2.37 -0.96
C ALA A 27 -3.66 -1.94 -0.39
N ARG A 28 -4.51 -1.43 -1.26
CA ARG A 28 -5.82 -0.88 -0.89
C ARG A 28 -6.87 -1.32 -1.88
N LEU A 29 -8.01 -1.77 -1.40
CA LEU A 29 -9.18 -2.04 -2.21
C LEU A 29 -10.42 -1.52 -1.51
N TRP A 30 -11.50 -1.34 -2.26
CA TRP A 30 -12.81 -1.04 -1.71
C TRP A 30 -13.80 -2.16 -1.99
N LEU A 31 -14.72 -2.35 -1.05
CA LEU A 31 -15.99 -3.03 -1.29
C LEU A 31 -17.09 -1.98 -1.23
N GLN A 32 -17.73 -1.69 -2.36
CA GLN A 32 -18.79 -0.70 -2.44
C GLN A 32 -20.13 -1.34 -2.77
N VAL A 33 -21.09 -1.17 -1.87
CA VAL A 33 -22.47 -1.58 -2.10
C VAL A 33 -23.24 -0.43 -2.78
N PRO A 34 -23.99 -0.69 -3.87
CA PRO A 34 -24.80 0.33 -4.52
C PRO A 34 -25.83 0.98 -3.60
N ALA A 35 -26.28 2.18 -3.96
CA ALA A 35 -27.39 2.84 -3.27
C ALA A 35 -28.66 1.98 -3.34
N GLY A 36 -29.46 1.99 -2.26
CA GLY A 36 -30.71 1.24 -2.17
C GLY A 36 -30.57 -0.20 -1.69
N GLN A 37 -29.35 -0.69 -1.46
CA GLN A 37 -29.09 -2.02 -0.88
C GLN A 37 -28.55 -1.89 0.56
N PRO A 38 -28.87 -2.83 1.49
CA PRO A 38 -28.27 -2.87 2.81
C PRO A 38 -26.73 -3.02 2.76
N PRO A 39 -25.98 -2.47 3.73
CA PRO A 39 -24.54 -2.67 3.82
C PRO A 39 -24.19 -4.14 4.08
N LEU A 40 -22.94 -4.53 3.81
CA LEU A 40 -22.47 -5.93 3.92
C LEU A 40 -22.47 -6.51 5.34
N GLY A 41 -22.66 -5.67 6.37
CA GLY A 41 -22.42 -6.05 7.75
C GLY A 41 -20.91 -6.07 8.06
N GLU A 42 -20.49 -7.02 8.90
CA GLU A 42 -19.08 -7.15 9.29
C GLU A 42 -18.22 -7.71 8.15
N VAL A 43 -17.16 -6.98 7.80
CA VAL A 43 -16.11 -7.43 6.90
C VAL A 43 -14.87 -7.78 7.73
N THR A 44 -14.45 -9.04 7.66
CA THR A 44 -13.28 -9.57 8.38
C THR A 44 -12.10 -9.73 7.42
N VAL A 45 -10.89 -9.50 7.91
CA VAL A 45 -9.64 -9.68 7.13
C VAL A 45 -8.58 -10.42 7.94
N THR A 46 -7.76 -11.23 7.27
CA THR A 46 -6.64 -11.96 7.92
C THR A 46 -5.40 -11.11 8.15
N SER A 47 -5.29 -9.96 7.48
CA SER A 47 -4.18 -9.03 7.61
C SER A 47 -4.63 -7.62 7.26
N GLY A 48 -4.10 -6.62 7.96
CA GLY A 48 -4.47 -5.22 7.76
C GLY A 48 -5.78 -4.86 8.46
N SER A 49 -6.59 -4.03 7.82
CA SER A 49 -7.85 -3.52 8.37
C SER A 49 -8.93 -3.43 7.30
N ALA A 50 -10.18 -3.62 7.72
CA ALA A 50 -11.37 -3.30 6.94
C ALA A 50 -12.28 -2.41 7.78
N THR A 51 -12.57 -1.20 7.29
CA THR A 51 -13.37 -0.20 8.02
C THR A 51 -14.29 0.55 7.07
N PRO A 52 -15.47 1.03 7.51
CA PRO A 52 -16.24 2.00 6.73
C PRO A 52 -15.36 3.21 6.34
N ALA A 53 -15.48 3.71 5.11
CA ALA A 53 -14.58 4.73 4.58
C ALA A 53 -14.59 6.04 5.42
N PRO A 54 -13.55 6.35 6.21
CA PRO A 54 -13.59 7.49 7.15
C PRO A 54 -13.64 8.86 6.47
N TRP A 55 -13.24 8.96 5.19
CA TRP A 55 -13.28 10.21 4.42
C TRP A 55 -14.63 10.48 3.76
N GLU A 56 -15.54 9.51 3.74
CA GLU A 56 -16.89 9.70 3.20
C GLU A 56 -17.74 10.49 4.20
N LYS A 57 -18.33 11.59 3.70
CA LYS A 57 -19.11 12.53 4.51
C LYS A 57 -20.55 12.08 4.66
N ASP A 58 -21.12 11.44 3.64
CA ASP A 58 -22.47 10.89 3.70
C ASP A 58 -22.47 9.59 4.53
N PRO A 59 -23.11 9.55 5.72
CA PRO A 59 -23.12 8.37 6.57
C PRO A 59 -23.68 7.12 5.87
N ALA A 60 -24.70 7.28 5.02
CA ALA A 60 -25.33 6.17 4.33
C ALA A 60 -24.40 5.60 3.25
N VAL A 61 -23.65 6.44 2.54
CA VAL A 61 -22.62 5.98 1.59
C VAL A 61 -21.47 5.32 2.35
N ARG A 62 -21.02 5.93 3.46
CA ARG A 62 -19.93 5.43 4.28
C ARG A 62 -20.18 4.02 4.80
N GLU A 63 -21.38 3.72 5.29
CA GLU A 63 -21.73 2.39 5.78
C GLU A 63 -21.73 1.32 4.67
N ARG A 64 -21.98 1.74 3.42
CA ARG A 64 -21.97 0.87 2.23
C ARG A 64 -20.60 0.76 1.58
N LEU A 65 -19.58 1.47 2.07
CA LEU A 65 -18.24 1.49 1.50
C LEU A 65 -17.22 1.03 2.55
N HIS A 66 -16.61 -0.14 2.32
CA HIS A 66 -15.52 -0.62 3.15
C HIS A 66 -14.17 -0.28 2.50
N ASP A 67 -13.34 0.46 3.23
CA ASP A 67 -11.92 0.60 2.95
C ASP A 67 -11.16 -0.59 3.49
N VAL A 68 -10.45 -1.29 2.63
CA VAL A 68 -9.62 -2.43 3.00
C VAL A 68 -8.18 -2.14 2.65
N ILE A 69 -7.31 -2.16 3.66
CA ILE A 69 -5.88 -1.88 3.52
C ILE A 69 -5.12 -3.05 4.13
N PHE A 70 -4.08 -3.54 3.44
CA PHE A 70 -3.19 -4.56 3.97
C PHE A 70 -1.74 -4.36 3.51
N PRO A 71 -0.74 -4.91 4.22
CA PRO A 71 0.66 -4.70 3.88
C PRO A 71 1.02 -5.23 2.48
N ALA A 72 1.75 -4.43 1.70
CA ALA A 72 2.32 -4.81 0.42
C ALA A 72 3.81 -4.45 0.39
N ARG A 73 4.61 -5.23 -0.34
CA ARG A 73 6.07 -5.03 -0.39
C ARG A 73 6.52 -5.22 -1.83
N TRP A 74 7.67 -4.64 -2.21
CA TRP A 74 8.19 -4.80 -3.57
C TRP A 74 8.88 -6.14 -3.79
N TRP A 75 9.31 -6.82 -2.72
CA TRP A 75 10.12 -8.05 -2.81
C TRP A 75 9.33 -9.34 -2.66
N ASP A 76 8.05 -9.27 -2.33
CA ASP A 76 7.23 -10.45 -2.02
C ASP A 76 5.74 -10.17 -2.28
N TRP A 77 5.04 -11.18 -2.79
CA TRP A 77 3.59 -11.15 -2.94
C TRP A 77 2.93 -11.38 -1.59
N ARG A 78 2.04 -10.46 -1.18
CA ARG A 78 1.35 -10.53 0.10
C ARG A 78 -0.08 -10.99 -0.11
N SER A 79 -0.47 -12.05 0.60
CA SER A 79 -1.83 -12.56 0.58
C SER A 79 -2.69 -11.92 1.66
N MET A 80 -3.95 -11.68 1.36
CA MET A 80 -5.00 -11.37 2.34
C MET A 80 -6.26 -12.14 1.97
N THR A 81 -6.93 -12.69 2.98
CA THR A 81 -8.30 -13.18 2.84
C THR A 81 -9.24 -12.19 3.50
N LEU A 82 -10.29 -11.77 2.78
CA LEU A 82 -11.41 -11.02 3.34
C LEU A 82 -12.69 -11.86 3.29
N SER A 83 -13.61 -11.64 4.22
CA SER A 83 -14.88 -12.36 4.22
C SER A 83 -16.00 -11.58 4.89
N PHE A 84 -17.22 -11.74 4.36
CA PHE A 84 -18.46 -11.11 4.84
C PHE A 84 -19.66 -11.99 4.50
N THR A 85 -20.81 -11.71 5.12
CA THR A 85 -22.07 -12.41 4.84
C THR A 85 -23.17 -11.37 4.61
N PRO A 86 -23.64 -11.16 3.36
CA PRO A 86 -24.65 -10.16 3.06
C PRO A 86 -26.01 -10.56 3.66
N THR A 87 -26.77 -9.55 4.09
CA THR A 87 -28.12 -9.73 4.68
C THR A 87 -29.23 -9.75 3.63
N ALA A 88 -28.93 -9.36 2.39
CA ALA A 88 -29.86 -9.32 1.28
C ALA A 88 -29.17 -9.78 -0.01
N ASP A 89 -29.97 -10.24 -0.97
CA ASP A 89 -29.54 -10.42 -2.35
C ASP A 89 -29.14 -9.06 -2.96
N GLY A 90 -28.17 -9.06 -3.87
CA GLY A 90 -27.75 -7.83 -4.52
C GLY A 90 -26.37 -7.94 -5.13
N THR A 91 -25.62 -6.84 -5.07
CA THR A 91 -24.26 -6.76 -5.63
C THR A 91 -23.31 -5.99 -4.73
N VAL A 92 -22.02 -6.19 -4.97
CA VAL A 92 -20.95 -5.35 -4.42
C VAL A 92 -19.90 -5.15 -5.50
N ASP A 93 -19.41 -3.93 -5.64
CA ASP A 93 -18.25 -3.64 -6.46
C ASP A 93 -16.98 -3.93 -5.67
N LEU A 94 -16.17 -4.88 -6.16
CA LEU A 94 -14.79 -5.09 -5.75
C LEU A 94 -13.92 -4.14 -6.56
N VAL A 95 -13.27 -3.21 -5.87
CA VAL A 95 -12.49 -2.14 -6.49
C VAL A 95 -11.04 -2.27 -6.05
N LEU A 96 -10.20 -2.84 -6.92
CA LEU A 96 -8.75 -2.85 -6.72
C LEU A 96 -8.22 -1.44 -6.91
N ASN A 97 -7.55 -0.93 -5.89
CA ASN A 97 -7.14 0.46 -5.84
C ASN A 97 -5.66 0.59 -5.44
N GLY A 98 -5.22 1.81 -5.20
CA GLY A 98 -3.97 2.09 -4.51
C GLY A 98 -4.18 3.01 -3.33
N PRO A 99 -3.21 3.06 -2.40
CA PRO A 99 -3.27 3.97 -1.29
C PRO A 99 -3.24 5.42 -1.75
N TRP A 100 -3.98 6.25 -1.02
CA TRP A 100 -4.03 7.69 -1.27
C TRP A 100 -3.02 8.40 -0.39
N GLU A 101 -2.23 9.28 -0.99
CA GLU A 101 -1.31 10.13 -0.27
C GLU A 101 -1.16 11.44 -1.03
N GLN A 102 -1.39 12.56 -0.35
CA GLN A 102 -1.29 13.88 -0.94
C GLN A 102 0.17 14.34 -1.01
N GLU A 103 0.59 14.80 -2.18
CA GLU A 103 1.87 15.50 -2.36
C GLU A 103 1.70 16.99 -2.02
N THR A 104 0.72 17.62 -2.66
CA THR A 104 0.29 19.00 -2.42
C THR A 104 -1.24 19.06 -2.52
N PRO A 105 -1.92 20.10 -2.01
CA PRO A 105 -3.36 20.25 -2.19
C PRO A 105 -3.79 20.01 -3.65
N GLY A 106 -4.68 19.03 -3.87
CA GLY A 106 -5.18 18.65 -5.19
C GLY A 106 -4.27 17.73 -6.04
N LYS A 107 -3.06 17.37 -5.56
CA LYS A 107 -2.13 16.47 -6.26
C LYS A 107 -1.71 15.32 -5.34
N SER A 108 -1.84 14.09 -5.83
CA SER A 108 -1.48 12.88 -5.10
C SER A 108 -0.26 12.19 -5.69
N PHE A 109 0.41 11.39 -4.87
CA PHE A 109 1.44 10.49 -5.36
C PHE A 109 0.84 9.34 -6.16
N ARG A 110 1.55 8.92 -7.20
CA ARG A 110 1.27 7.69 -7.93
C ARG A 110 1.90 6.49 -7.26
N LYS A 111 1.08 5.77 -6.50
CA LYS A 111 1.42 4.58 -5.71
C LYS A 111 0.82 3.33 -6.34
N GLU A 112 1.60 2.69 -7.21
CA GLU A 112 1.15 1.54 -8.01
C GLU A 112 1.23 0.21 -7.24
N VAL A 113 0.18 -0.59 -7.40
CA VAL A 113 0.04 -1.92 -6.80
C VAL A 113 -0.21 -2.95 -7.90
N LEU A 114 0.54 -4.05 -7.86
CA LEU A 114 0.26 -5.26 -8.63
C LEU A 114 -0.76 -6.11 -7.88
N TRP A 115 -1.69 -6.69 -8.62
CA TRP A 115 -2.72 -7.60 -8.14
C TRP A 115 -2.69 -8.89 -8.94
N ASP A 116 -2.84 -10.02 -8.25
CA ASP A 116 -2.86 -11.34 -8.88
C ASP A 116 -3.53 -12.40 -7.99
N GLY A 117 -3.83 -13.57 -8.56
CA GLY A 117 -4.31 -14.75 -7.86
C GLY A 117 -5.54 -14.48 -7.01
N ILE A 118 -6.49 -13.70 -7.53
CA ILE A 118 -7.75 -13.40 -6.84
C ILE A 118 -8.70 -14.58 -7.01
N SER A 119 -9.20 -15.12 -5.91
CA SER A 119 -10.21 -16.18 -5.92
C SER A 119 -11.39 -15.81 -5.05
N ALA A 120 -12.57 -16.30 -5.42
CA ALA A 120 -13.81 -16.05 -4.71
C ALA A 120 -14.53 -17.37 -4.39
N GLU A 121 -15.00 -17.49 -3.15
CA GLU A 121 -15.97 -18.49 -2.71
C GLU A 121 -17.27 -17.78 -2.33
N GLY A 122 -18.41 -18.40 -2.61
CA GLY A 122 -19.73 -17.81 -2.33
C GLY A 122 -20.20 -16.75 -3.34
N THR A 123 -19.38 -16.40 -4.32
CA THR A 123 -19.74 -15.57 -5.47
C THR A 123 -18.87 -15.93 -6.68
N ALA A 124 -19.27 -15.49 -7.87
CA ALA A 124 -18.47 -15.67 -9.09
C ALA A 124 -17.53 -14.48 -9.28
N LEU A 125 -16.27 -14.78 -9.64
CA LEU A 125 -15.26 -13.80 -10.01
C LEU A 125 -14.60 -14.26 -11.32
N ALA A 126 -14.56 -13.37 -12.29
CA ALA A 126 -13.91 -13.57 -13.58
C ALA A 126 -12.45 -13.13 -13.52
N ASN A 127 -11.59 -13.89 -14.20
CA ASN A 127 -10.20 -13.53 -14.51
C ASN A 127 -9.40 -12.98 -13.33
N GLY A 128 -9.44 -13.67 -12.18
CA GLY A 128 -8.73 -13.24 -10.98
C GLY A 128 -7.22 -13.44 -11.02
N GLY A 129 -6.73 -14.28 -11.93
CA GLY A 129 -5.30 -14.42 -12.25
C GLY A 129 -4.84 -13.53 -13.41
N PHE A 130 -5.74 -12.73 -14.01
CA PHE A 130 -5.39 -11.76 -15.06
C PHE A 130 -4.68 -12.34 -16.29
N GLU A 131 -4.98 -13.58 -16.64
CA GLU A 131 -4.39 -14.30 -17.78
C GLU A 131 -5.11 -13.98 -19.11
N GLU A 132 -6.32 -13.44 -19.03
CA GLU A 132 -7.15 -13.04 -20.17
C GLU A 132 -7.14 -11.51 -20.35
N GLY A 133 -7.17 -11.03 -21.60
CA GLY A 133 -7.10 -9.59 -21.91
C GLY A 133 -5.69 -8.98 -21.81
N THR A 134 -4.69 -9.58 -22.44
CA THR A 134 -3.27 -9.16 -22.31
C THR A 134 -2.95 -7.80 -22.95
N VAL A 135 -3.77 -7.36 -23.92
CA VAL A 135 -3.62 -6.08 -24.65
C VAL A 135 -4.66 -5.08 -24.14
N GLY A 136 -4.44 -4.55 -22.93
CA GLY A 136 -5.29 -3.50 -22.35
C GLY A 136 -5.80 -3.88 -20.96
N ILE A 137 -7.04 -3.47 -20.66
CA ILE A 137 -7.74 -3.80 -19.42
C ILE A 137 -7.97 -5.32 -19.39
N PRO A 138 -7.69 -6.02 -18.26
CA PRO A 138 -7.96 -7.45 -18.16
C PRO A 138 -9.43 -7.79 -18.41
N ASP A 139 -9.69 -8.89 -19.11
CA ASP A 139 -11.07 -9.31 -19.42
C ASP A 139 -11.87 -9.53 -18.14
N GLY A 140 -13.15 -9.14 -18.13
CA GLY A 140 -14.02 -9.21 -16.95
C GLY A 140 -13.82 -8.07 -15.93
N TRP A 141 -12.81 -7.21 -16.12
CA TRP A 141 -12.57 -6.02 -15.31
C TRP A 141 -12.89 -4.75 -16.11
N ARG A 142 -13.26 -3.68 -15.40
CA ARG A 142 -13.43 -2.34 -15.99
C ARG A 142 -12.63 -1.30 -15.20
N LEU A 143 -12.24 -0.24 -15.87
CA LEU A 143 -11.75 0.96 -15.19
C LEU A 143 -12.94 1.71 -14.61
N TRP A 144 -12.80 2.20 -13.38
CA TRP A 144 -13.73 3.21 -12.89
C TRP A 144 -13.46 4.56 -13.55
N TYR A 145 -12.17 4.89 -13.69
CA TYR A 145 -11.65 6.08 -14.36
C TYR A 145 -10.15 5.90 -14.62
N GLY A 146 -9.56 6.83 -15.38
CA GLY A 146 -8.17 6.79 -15.83
C GLY A 146 -7.97 5.87 -17.05
N ASP A 147 -6.71 5.69 -17.45
CA ASP A 147 -6.31 4.91 -18.62
C ASP A 147 -5.42 3.72 -18.24
N TYR A 148 -5.73 2.53 -18.77
CA TYR A 148 -4.92 1.34 -18.47
C TYR A 148 -3.59 1.35 -19.22
N PRO A 149 -2.46 1.12 -18.54
CA PRO A 149 -1.16 1.10 -19.20
C PRO A 149 -1.05 -0.08 -20.17
N VAL A 150 -0.42 0.18 -21.31
CA VAL A 150 0.02 -0.85 -22.26
C VAL A 150 1.05 -1.78 -21.59
N ALA A 151 1.15 -3.01 -22.08
CA ALA A 151 1.91 -4.06 -21.41
C ALA A 151 3.43 -3.77 -21.31
N ASP A 152 3.99 -3.06 -22.28
CA ASP A 152 5.40 -2.70 -22.39
C ASP A 152 5.75 -1.37 -21.70
N ALA A 153 4.78 -0.71 -21.05
CA ALA A 153 4.99 0.49 -20.27
C ALA A 153 4.97 0.22 -18.77
N TRP A 154 5.74 0.98 -18.00
CA TRP A 154 5.60 1.02 -16.54
C TRP A 154 4.17 1.48 -16.18
N PRO A 155 3.50 0.88 -15.17
CA PRO A 155 3.98 -0.08 -14.16
C PRO A 155 3.98 -1.57 -14.56
N ARG A 156 3.59 -1.93 -15.79
CA ARG A 156 3.47 -3.33 -16.23
C ARG A 156 4.79 -3.90 -16.75
N ALA A 157 5.61 -3.07 -17.39
CA ALA A 157 6.89 -3.49 -17.94
C ALA A 157 7.79 -4.12 -16.85
N GLY A 158 8.15 -5.39 -17.06
CA GLY A 158 9.00 -6.14 -16.13
C GLY A 158 8.31 -6.57 -14.82
N ALA A 159 7.00 -6.39 -14.69
CA ALA A 159 6.25 -6.97 -13.58
C ALA A 159 6.36 -8.51 -13.66
N VAL A 160 6.61 -9.12 -12.50
CA VAL A 160 6.66 -10.58 -12.36
C VAL A 160 5.35 -11.03 -11.71
N PRO A 161 4.45 -11.68 -12.46
CA PRO A 161 3.21 -12.25 -11.93
C PRO A 161 3.45 -13.17 -10.74
N MET A 162 2.44 -13.33 -9.90
CA MET A 162 2.44 -14.35 -8.86
C MET A 162 2.22 -15.73 -9.49
N GLU A 163 1.26 -15.80 -10.40
CA GLU A 163 0.88 -17.01 -11.13
C GLU A 163 0.83 -16.70 -12.62
N GLY A 164 1.02 -17.71 -13.47
CA GLY A 164 0.86 -17.54 -14.92
C GLY A 164 1.77 -16.49 -15.57
N LYS A 165 1.18 -15.67 -16.46
CA LYS A 165 1.86 -14.69 -17.32
C LYS A 165 1.36 -13.27 -17.09
N GLY A 166 0.21 -13.09 -16.45
CA GLY A 166 -0.46 -11.81 -16.30
C GLY A 166 -0.57 -11.38 -14.85
N CYS A 167 -0.62 -10.07 -14.61
CA CYS A 167 -1.06 -9.50 -13.35
C CYS A 167 -1.67 -8.13 -13.63
N ALA A 168 -2.60 -7.70 -12.79
CA ALA A 168 -3.20 -6.38 -12.92
C ALA A 168 -2.38 -5.30 -12.20
N VAL A 169 -2.52 -4.06 -12.66
CA VAL A 169 -1.99 -2.86 -12.01
C VAL A 169 -3.11 -1.89 -11.66
N ALA A 170 -3.10 -1.35 -10.45
CA ALA A 170 -4.04 -0.33 -10.02
C ALA A 170 -3.39 0.69 -9.07
N TRP A 171 -3.94 1.89 -9.06
CA TRP A 171 -3.63 2.92 -8.08
C TRP A 171 -4.83 3.87 -7.92
N GLN A 172 -4.73 4.84 -7.00
CA GLN A 172 -5.84 5.72 -6.64
C GLN A 172 -6.54 6.43 -7.79
N ASN A 173 -5.82 6.82 -8.87
CA ASN A 173 -6.42 7.51 -10.02
C ASN A 173 -6.73 6.56 -11.20
N ARG A 174 -6.58 5.25 -10.98
CA ARG A 174 -6.91 4.21 -11.94
C ARG A 174 -7.27 2.90 -11.21
N PRO A 175 -8.42 2.87 -10.54
CA PRO A 175 -8.90 1.65 -9.92
C PRO A 175 -9.52 0.70 -10.95
N LEU A 176 -9.34 -0.59 -10.71
CA LEU A 176 -9.98 -1.67 -11.46
C LEU A 176 -11.18 -2.20 -10.69
N LEU A 177 -12.28 -2.43 -11.38
CA LEU A 177 -13.56 -2.77 -10.79
C LEU A 177 -14.12 -4.05 -11.40
N GLN A 178 -14.62 -4.94 -10.54
CA GLN A 178 -15.50 -6.03 -10.92
C GLN A 178 -16.72 -6.10 -9.98
N THR A 179 -17.92 -6.25 -10.54
CA THR A 179 -19.17 -6.35 -9.77
C THR A 179 -19.45 -7.80 -9.43
N LEU A 180 -19.55 -8.12 -8.14
CA LEU A 180 -19.82 -9.45 -7.62
C LEU A 180 -21.30 -9.59 -7.28
N GLN A 181 -21.87 -10.76 -7.56
CA GLN A 181 -23.26 -11.09 -7.25
C GLN A 181 -23.37 -11.65 -5.82
N LEU A 182 -24.34 -11.17 -5.05
CA LEU A 182 -24.53 -11.53 -3.65
C LEU A 182 -25.86 -12.25 -3.44
N LYS A 183 -25.83 -13.23 -2.53
CA LYS A 183 -27.00 -13.95 -2.05
C LYS A 183 -27.12 -13.84 -0.55
N ALA A 184 -28.31 -13.49 -0.06
CA ALA A 184 -28.57 -13.30 1.35
C ALA A 184 -28.17 -14.54 2.16
N GLY A 185 -27.40 -14.34 3.23
CA GLY A 185 -26.93 -15.41 4.11
C GLY A 185 -25.78 -16.27 3.54
N GLN A 186 -25.40 -16.11 2.27
CA GLN A 186 -24.27 -16.82 1.69
C GLN A 186 -22.95 -16.12 2.02
N ARG A 187 -22.08 -16.77 2.78
CA ARG A 187 -20.76 -16.21 3.07
C ARG A 187 -19.95 -16.07 1.79
N VAL A 188 -19.40 -14.86 1.58
CA VAL A 188 -18.45 -14.58 0.53
C VAL A 188 -17.06 -14.49 1.13
N THR A 189 -16.10 -15.17 0.51
CA THR A 189 -14.70 -15.15 0.89
C THR A 189 -13.86 -14.85 -0.35
N LEU A 190 -13.05 -13.79 -0.28
CA LEU A 190 -12.10 -13.45 -1.33
C LEU A 190 -10.68 -13.63 -0.80
N LYS A 191 -9.84 -14.34 -1.56
CA LYS A 191 -8.39 -14.38 -1.34
C LYS A 191 -7.74 -13.56 -2.44
N LEU A 192 -6.85 -12.64 -2.07
CA LEU A 192 -6.20 -11.74 -3.02
C LEU A 192 -4.71 -11.67 -2.71
N HIS A 193 -3.91 -11.40 -3.73
CA HIS A 193 -2.49 -11.15 -3.59
C HIS A 193 -2.13 -9.78 -4.17
N ALA A 194 -1.28 -9.05 -3.43
CA ALA A 194 -0.77 -7.78 -3.88
C ALA A 194 0.73 -7.63 -3.66
N LYS A 195 1.36 -6.86 -4.54
CA LYS A 195 2.79 -6.54 -4.49
C LYS A 195 3.00 -5.08 -4.89
N ALA A 196 3.89 -4.38 -4.20
CA ALA A 196 4.18 -3.00 -4.56
C ALA A 196 5.03 -2.95 -5.84
N VAL A 197 4.64 -2.14 -6.82
CA VAL A 197 5.42 -1.96 -8.06
C VAL A 197 6.73 -1.24 -7.75
N THR A 198 7.86 -1.70 -8.29
CA THR A 198 9.13 -0.97 -8.19
C THR A 198 9.15 0.27 -9.09
N LEU A 199 9.79 1.33 -8.62
CA LEU A 199 9.93 2.56 -9.40
C LEU A 199 10.86 2.37 -10.63
N PRO A 200 10.72 3.17 -11.69
CA PRO A 200 11.69 3.21 -12.78
C PRO A 200 13.09 3.48 -12.24
N GLY A 201 14.08 2.67 -12.65
CA GLY A 201 15.46 2.77 -12.16
C GLY A 201 15.65 2.27 -10.72
N PHE A 202 14.67 1.59 -10.13
CA PHE A 202 14.81 0.99 -8.81
C PHE A 202 15.97 -0.02 -8.79
N VAL A 203 16.87 0.18 -7.83
CA VAL A 203 17.97 -0.76 -7.55
C VAL A 203 17.59 -1.55 -6.30
N GLU A 204 17.38 -2.85 -6.45
CA GLU A 204 17.13 -3.74 -5.32
C GLU A 204 18.27 -3.61 -4.30
N PRO A 205 17.95 -3.35 -3.01
CA PRO A 205 18.94 -3.39 -1.95
C PRO A 205 19.67 -4.73 -1.96
N LYS A 206 21.00 -4.67 -1.96
CA LYS A 206 21.82 -5.88 -1.90
C LYS A 206 21.47 -6.65 -0.63
N ARG A 207 20.98 -7.88 -0.79
CA ARG A 207 20.81 -8.80 0.33
C ARG A 207 22.18 -9.04 0.95
N LEU A 208 22.30 -8.72 2.24
CA LEU A 208 23.48 -9.08 3.01
C LEU A 208 23.58 -10.61 3.01
N GLY A 209 24.79 -11.13 2.82
CA GLY A 209 25.04 -12.57 2.90
C GLY A 209 24.73 -13.11 4.31
N LYS A 210 24.75 -14.44 4.43
CA LYS A 210 24.78 -15.08 5.75
C LYS A 210 26.15 -14.73 6.39
N ASP A 211 26.16 -14.37 7.66
CA ASP A 211 27.39 -14.07 8.44
C ASP A 211 28.14 -12.77 8.09
N THR A 212 27.44 -11.65 7.99
CA THR A 212 28.10 -10.32 7.90
C THR A 212 28.58 -9.83 9.27
N PRO A 213 29.47 -8.81 9.33
CA PRO A 213 29.80 -8.15 10.60
C PRO A 213 28.57 -7.72 11.41
N ALA A 214 27.48 -7.30 10.74
CA ALA A 214 26.21 -6.98 11.40
C ALA A 214 25.54 -8.22 12.03
N HIS A 215 25.58 -9.38 11.35
CA HIS A 215 25.08 -10.63 11.94
C HIS A 215 25.90 -11.05 13.16
N LYS A 216 27.24 -10.91 13.11
CA LYS A 216 28.13 -11.18 14.25
C LYS A 216 27.87 -10.24 15.41
N ALA A 217 27.68 -8.95 15.12
CA ALA A 217 27.31 -7.94 16.12
C ALA A 217 25.96 -8.28 16.76
N VAL A 218 24.91 -8.55 15.99
CA VAL A 218 23.60 -8.95 16.52
C VAL A 218 23.69 -10.24 17.33
N ALA A 219 24.47 -11.24 16.90
CA ALA A 219 24.68 -12.47 17.67
C ALA A 219 25.44 -12.23 18.99
N SER A 220 26.25 -11.17 19.05
CA SER A 220 26.90 -10.73 20.30
C SER A 220 25.97 -9.97 21.23
N ILE A 221 24.88 -9.38 20.70
CA ILE A 221 23.83 -8.71 21.47
C ILE A 221 22.98 -9.78 22.18
N LYS A 222 23.25 -9.99 23.46
CA LYS A 222 22.59 -10.98 24.32
C LYS A 222 21.47 -10.33 25.15
N ARG A 223 21.67 -10.21 26.47
CA ARG A 223 20.72 -9.56 27.38
C ARG A 223 20.97 -8.07 27.34
N GLY A 224 19.99 -7.31 26.89
CA GLY A 224 20.08 -5.85 26.79
C GLY A 224 19.08 -5.15 27.69
N VAL A 225 19.43 -3.95 28.14
CA VAL A 225 18.51 -3.00 28.77
C VAL A 225 18.37 -1.76 27.88
N ASN A 226 17.17 -1.19 27.84
CA ASN A 226 16.89 0.05 27.12
C ASN A 226 16.85 1.21 28.11
N LEU A 227 17.81 2.14 28.01
CA LEU A 227 17.82 3.38 28.77
C LEU A 227 16.96 4.43 28.07
N GLY A 228 15.67 4.13 28.01
CA GLY A 228 14.69 5.03 27.41
C GLY A 228 14.36 6.22 28.30
N ASN A 229 13.63 7.16 27.71
CA ASN A 229 13.18 8.38 28.34
C ASN A 229 14.31 9.24 28.89
N CYS A 230 15.50 9.26 28.28
CA CYS A 230 16.60 10.10 28.71
C CYS A 230 16.94 11.13 27.63
N TRP A 231 17.71 10.74 26.61
CA TRP A 231 18.18 11.64 25.56
C TRP A 231 17.18 11.83 24.41
N GLU A 232 16.04 11.15 24.45
CA GLU A 232 14.91 11.38 23.56
C GLU A 232 13.81 12.27 24.15
N ALA A 233 13.93 12.68 25.41
CA ALA A 233 12.97 13.58 26.04
C ALA A 233 13.08 15.01 25.45
N PRO A 234 11.97 15.64 25.02
CA PRO A 234 11.99 17.00 24.48
C PRO A 234 12.19 18.05 25.59
N PRO A 235 12.99 19.11 25.37
CA PRO A 235 12.92 20.32 26.18
C PRO A 235 11.52 20.99 26.08
N PRO A 236 11.02 21.68 27.12
CA PRO A 236 11.60 21.86 28.45
C PRO A 236 11.16 20.76 29.44
N TYR A 237 10.67 19.63 28.96
CA TYR A 237 10.01 18.65 29.82
C TYR A 237 11.02 17.90 30.69
N SER A 238 10.78 17.89 32.01
CA SER A 238 11.65 17.28 33.02
C SER A 238 11.29 15.83 33.37
N TRP A 239 10.47 15.15 32.56
CA TRP A 239 10.16 13.73 32.77
C TRP A 239 11.31 12.80 32.36
N GLY A 240 12.38 13.37 31.76
CA GLY A 240 13.57 12.63 31.40
C GLY A 240 14.19 11.94 32.63
N ILE A 241 14.46 10.65 32.50
CA ILE A 241 15.23 9.87 33.46
C ILE A 241 16.71 10.23 33.27
N HIS A 242 17.40 10.53 34.36
CA HIS A 242 18.84 10.74 34.35
C HIS A 242 19.54 9.47 34.82
N TYR A 243 20.24 8.81 33.90
CA TYR A 243 21.08 7.67 34.20
C TYR A 243 22.48 8.12 34.62
N THR A 244 23.04 7.44 35.62
CA THR A 244 24.37 7.68 36.16
C THR A 244 25.33 6.55 35.76
N ALA A 245 26.63 6.73 36.01
CA ALA A 245 27.60 5.65 35.85
C ALA A 245 27.28 4.45 36.78
N GLU A 246 26.77 4.70 37.99
CA GLU A 246 26.38 3.64 38.93
C GLU A 246 25.23 2.79 38.38
N ASP A 247 24.30 3.39 37.62
CA ASP A 247 23.23 2.62 36.97
C ASP A 247 23.80 1.66 35.92
N ILE A 248 24.85 2.07 35.20
CA ILE A 248 25.56 1.22 34.23
C ILE A 248 26.25 0.05 34.95
N ASP A 249 26.90 0.31 36.08
CA ASP A 249 27.53 -0.74 36.89
C ASP A 249 26.49 -1.74 37.40
N ARG A 250 25.36 -1.27 37.92
CA ARG A 250 24.24 -2.13 38.37
C ARG A 250 23.67 -2.98 37.25
N ILE A 251 23.52 -2.40 36.05
CA ILE A 251 23.07 -3.13 34.86
C ILE A 251 24.03 -4.28 34.53
N ALA A 252 25.34 -4.04 34.63
CA ALA A 252 26.35 -5.08 34.42
C ALA A 252 26.30 -6.16 35.51
N ASP A 253 26.16 -5.78 36.77
CA ASP A 253 26.05 -6.69 37.92
C ASP A 253 24.81 -7.60 37.84
N GLU A 254 23.71 -7.09 37.30
CA GLU A 254 22.48 -7.86 37.01
C GLU A 254 22.61 -8.80 35.79
N GLY A 255 23.78 -8.80 35.15
CA GLY A 255 24.13 -9.71 34.05
C GLY A 255 23.58 -9.31 32.69
N PHE A 256 23.36 -8.01 32.46
CA PHE A 256 23.11 -7.48 31.12
C PHE A 256 24.43 -7.21 30.39
N ASP A 257 24.49 -7.58 29.12
CA ASP A 257 25.69 -7.47 28.28
C ASP A 257 25.65 -6.23 27.36
N HIS A 258 24.48 -5.58 27.23
CA HIS A 258 24.25 -4.49 26.27
C HIS A 258 23.33 -3.40 26.81
N ILE A 259 23.59 -2.17 26.40
CA ILE A 259 22.74 -1.01 26.67
C ILE A 259 22.30 -0.39 25.34
N ARG A 260 20.98 -0.24 25.14
CA ARG A 260 20.41 0.59 24.07
C ARG A 260 20.14 1.98 24.62
N VAL A 261 20.67 3.00 23.94
CA VAL A 261 20.46 4.41 24.26
C VAL A 261 19.68 5.09 23.13
N PRO A 262 18.38 5.34 23.29
CA PRO A 262 17.63 6.16 22.34
C PRO A 262 18.06 7.62 22.47
N VAL A 263 18.26 8.29 21.33
CA VAL A 263 18.64 9.71 21.27
C VAL A 263 17.78 10.41 20.23
N ALA A 264 17.07 11.47 20.62
CA ALA A 264 16.39 12.37 19.70
C ALA A 264 17.34 13.51 19.32
N TRP A 265 18.18 13.29 18.32
CA TRP A 265 19.17 14.27 17.89
C TRP A 265 18.57 15.63 17.52
N HIS A 266 17.35 15.67 16.99
CA HIS A 266 16.67 16.93 16.66
C HIS A 266 16.37 17.83 17.86
N HIS A 267 16.34 17.30 19.10
CA HIS A 267 16.27 18.12 20.32
C HIS A 267 17.63 18.70 20.72
N ASN A 268 18.72 18.08 20.29
CA ASN A 268 20.09 18.36 20.74
C ASN A 268 20.97 19.02 19.66
N LEU A 269 20.50 19.04 18.40
CA LEU A 269 21.22 19.57 17.23
C LEU A 269 20.63 20.91 16.72
N ILE A 270 19.92 21.66 17.56
CA ILE A 270 19.50 23.01 17.16
C ILE A 270 20.70 23.94 17.35
N ASP A 271 21.29 24.36 16.22
CA ASP A 271 22.01 25.63 16.14
C ASP A 271 21.10 26.70 16.74
N SER A 272 21.53 27.29 17.85
CA SER A 272 20.81 28.40 18.46
C SER A 272 20.70 29.52 17.41
N PRO A 273 19.49 29.97 17.02
CA PRO A 273 19.39 31.24 16.32
C PRO A 273 19.82 32.32 17.32
N GLU A 274 20.82 33.13 16.92
CA GLU A 274 21.07 34.44 17.54
C GLU A 274 19.82 35.33 17.47
#